data_AF-A0A0G4I9Q7-F1
#
_entry.id   AF-A0A0G4I9Q7-F1
#
_cell.length_a   1.000
_cell.length_b   1.000
_cell.length_c   1.000
_cell.angle_alpha   90.00
_cell.angle_beta   90.00
_cell.angle_gamma   90.00
#
_symmetry.space_group_name_H-M   'P 1'
#
loop_
_entity.id
_entity.type
_entity.pdbx_description
1 polymer ?
#
loop_
_entity_poly.entity_id
_entity_poly.type
_entity_poly.pdbx_seq_one_letter_code
_entity_poly.pdbx_strand_id
1 'polypeptide(L)'
;MPSLRGCCCGLLSLRTGMIVLFFLHLFGAAAHGQDGLEAVPGAIVSSAIGVLGIVAVYMLNARLLTVVFWFSVVHFVFLCIAVLLVILVVAAVLPPTPQPLGPGDNVALQVVSMLVLAILILIDLYVLLVMRSLIKVIEAGGTGEEKLTAEEVKEGKGKDENAPLV
;
A
#
# COMPACT_ATOMS: atom_id res chain seq x y z
N MET A 1 -11.52 -15.04 -10.19
CA MET A 1 -10.98 -13.81 -9.57
C MET A 1 -11.73 -12.64 -10.19
N PRO A 2 -12.38 -11.77 -9.42
CA PRO A 2 -13.15 -10.65 -9.97
C PRO A 2 -12.25 -9.78 -10.86
N SER A 3 -12.72 -9.42 -12.06
CA SER A 3 -11.94 -8.65 -13.02
C SER A 3 -11.69 -7.23 -12.49
N LEU A 4 -10.42 -6.86 -12.35
CA LEU A 4 -9.95 -5.54 -11.89
C LEU A 4 -10.29 -4.38 -12.84
N ARG A 5 -11.05 -4.62 -13.92
CA ARG A 5 -11.54 -3.58 -14.85
C ARG A 5 -12.35 -2.46 -14.19
N GLY A 6 -12.83 -2.66 -12.97
CA GLY A 6 -13.60 -1.68 -12.19
C GLY A 6 -12.87 -1.07 -10.98
N CYS A 7 -11.62 -1.43 -10.69
CA CYS A 7 -10.89 -0.75 -9.60
C CYS A 7 -10.39 0.61 -10.08
N CYS A 8 -10.37 1.60 -9.17
CA CYS A 8 -10.16 3.05 -9.38
C CYS A 8 -8.97 3.52 -10.25
N CYS A 9 -8.16 2.61 -10.79
CA CYS A 9 -7.13 2.89 -11.81
C CYS A 9 -7.72 3.20 -13.20
N GLY A 10 -9.03 3.31 -13.40
CA GLY A 10 -9.59 3.73 -14.70
C GLY A 10 -9.06 5.09 -15.20
N LEU A 11 -8.68 5.97 -14.25
CA LEU A 11 -8.15 7.32 -14.51
C LEU A 11 -6.63 7.38 -14.70
N LEU A 12 -5.84 6.47 -14.09
CA LEU A 12 -4.37 6.50 -14.12
C LEU A 12 -3.81 5.15 -14.56
N SER A 13 -2.69 5.15 -15.30
CA SER A 13 -1.99 3.89 -15.59
C SER A 13 -1.62 3.16 -14.28
N LEU A 14 -1.55 1.83 -14.34
CA LEU A 14 -1.17 1.01 -13.19
C LEU A 14 0.20 1.43 -12.64
N ARG A 15 1.09 1.81 -13.55
CA ARG A 15 2.42 2.34 -13.26
C ARG A 15 2.38 3.66 -12.49
N THR A 16 1.64 4.66 -12.99
CA THR A 16 1.52 5.97 -12.32
C THR A 16 0.82 5.82 -10.96
N GLY A 17 -0.22 5.00 -10.88
CA GLY A 17 -0.90 4.70 -9.61
C GLY A 17 0.07 4.13 -8.57
N MET A 18 0.90 3.17 -8.94
CA MET A 18 1.91 2.62 -8.04
C MET A 18 2.95 3.64 -7.59
N ILE A 19 3.42 4.52 -8.49
CA ILE A 19 4.37 5.59 -8.13
C ILE A 19 3.74 6.52 -7.09
N VAL A 20 2.50 6.96 -7.30
CA VAL A 20 1.77 7.82 -6.35
C VAL A 20 1.62 7.14 -4.99
N LEU A 21 1.30 5.84 -4.96
CA LEU A 21 1.17 5.08 -3.72
C LEU A 21 2.50 4.96 -2.95
N PHE A 22 3.64 4.80 -3.65
CA PHE A 22 4.95 4.79 -3.01
C PHE A 22 5.37 6.18 -2.52
N PHE A 23 4.97 7.26 -3.21
CA PHE A 23 5.14 8.61 -2.67
C PHE A 23 4.35 8.80 -1.37
N LEU A 24 3.14 8.23 -1.27
CA LEU A 24 2.36 8.26 -0.03
C LEU A 24 3.11 7.62 1.14
N HIS A 25 3.85 6.52 0.91
CA HIS A 25 4.70 5.90 1.93
C HIS A 25 5.84 6.84 2.38
N LEU A 26 6.48 7.55 1.44
CA LEU A 26 7.51 8.54 1.76
C LEU A 26 6.97 9.69 2.62
N PHE A 27 5.78 10.19 2.30
CA PHE A 27 5.13 11.24 3.10
C PHE A 27 4.70 10.73 4.47
N GLY A 28 4.21 9.49 4.57
CA GLY A 28 3.88 8.86 5.85
C GLY A 28 5.10 8.76 6.77
N ALA A 29 6.26 8.39 6.23
CA ALA A 29 7.50 8.35 6.99
C ALA A 29 7.93 9.73 7.54
N ALA A 30 7.68 10.81 6.79
CA ALA A 30 8.00 12.17 7.23
C ALA A 30 7.12 12.64 8.40
N ALA A 31 5.87 12.18 8.48
CA ALA A 31 4.95 12.51 9.57
C ALA A 31 5.43 11.97 10.92
N HIS A 32 6.11 10.82 10.94
CA HIS A 32 6.67 10.20 12.15
C HIS A 32 7.85 10.95 12.76
N GLY A 33 8.44 11.93 12.05
CA GLY A 33 9.54 12.72 12.58
C GLY A 33 9.18 13.56 13.81
N GLN A 34 7.89 13.73 14.11
CA GLN A 34 7.40 14.49 15.25
C GLN A 34 7.18 13.64 16.52
N ASP A 35 7.13 12.31 16.39
CA ASP A 35 6.74 11.38 17.47
C ASP A 35 7.93 10.89 18.32
N GLY A 36 9.14 11.38 18.05
CA GLY A 36 10.36 11.03 18.79
C GLY A 36 11.09 9.78 18.28
N LEU A 37 12.09 9.30 19.04
CA LEU A 37 13.00 8.22 18.61
C LEU A 37 12.30 6.87 18.38
N GLU A 38 11.16 6.64 19.02
CA GLU A 38 10.42 5.36 18.92
C GLU A 38 9.78 5.15 17.54
N ALA A 39 9.50 6.23 16.80
CA ALA A 39 8.90 6.17 15.47
C ALA A 39 9.94 6.01 14.34
N VAL A 40 11.24 6.14 14.65
CA VAL A 40 12.35 6.09 13.69
C VAL A 40 12.40 4.77 12.92
N PRO A 41 12.27 3.58 13.53
CA PRO A 41 12.36 2.32 12.80
C PRO A 41 11.25 2.17 11.74
N GLY A 42 10.02 2.58 12.08
CA GLY A 42 8.88 2.54 11.15
C GLY A 42 9.07 3.49 9.97
N ALA A 43 9.54 4.71 10.23
CA ALA A 43 9.83 5.69 9.20
C ALA A 43 10.93 5.21 8.23
N ILE A 44 11.99 4.57 8.73
CA ILE A 44 13.06 4.02 7.89
C ILE A 44 12.53 2.93 6.97
N VAL A 45 11.75 1.99 7.51
CA VAL A 45 11.20 0.86 6.73
C VAL A 45 10.24 1.37 5.66
N SER A 46 9.33 2.27 6.02
CA SER A 46 8.37 2.86 5.06
C SER A 46 9.08 3.68 3.97
N SER A 47 10.11 4.44 4.35
CA SER A 47 10.95 5.17 3.38
C SER A 47 11.67 4.23 2.42
N ALA A 48 12.24 3.13 2.93
CA ALA A 48 12.91 2.14 2.11
C ALA A 48 11.94 1.47 1.12
N ILE A 49 10.73 1.11 1.56
CA ILE A 49 9.66 0.58 0.69
C ILE A 49 9.32 1.60 -0.39
N GLY A 50 9.13 2.87 -0.03
CA GLY A 50 8.81 3.94 -0.96
C GLY A 50 9.88 4.12 -2.04
N VAL A 51 11.15 4.29 -1.64
CA VAL A 51 12.26 4.48 -2.59
C VAL A 51 12.45 3.25 -3.48
N LEU A 52 12.57 2.05 -2.89
CA LEU A 52 12.78 0.82 -3.66
C LEU A 52 11.60 0.52 -4.58
N GLY A 53 10.38 0.80 -4.14
CA GLY A 53 9.17 0.69 -4.93
C GLY A 53 9.18 1.58 -6.16
N ILE A 54 9.52 2.86 -6.00
CA ILE A 54 9.65 3.80 -7.13
C ILE A 54 10.71 3.30 -8.11
N VAL A 55 11.88 2.90 -7.63
CA VAL A 55 12.97 2.37 -8.49
C VAL A 55 12.52 1.11 -9.22
N ALA A 56 11.84 0.18 -8.54
CA ALA A 56 11.35 -1.07 -9.12
C ALA A 56 10.35 -0.83 -10.26
N VAL A 57 9.41 0.11 -10.05
CA VAL A 57 8.40 0.50 -11.06
C VAL A 57 9.03 1.29 -12.21
N TYR A 58 10.04 2.12 -11.93
CA TYR A 58 10.74 2.87 -12.96
C TYR A 58 11.54 1.95 -13.89
N MET A 59 12.28 0.99 -13.32
CA MET A 59 13.11 0.04 -14.07
C MET A 59 12.31 -1.09 -14.75
N LEU A 60 10.99 -1.19 -14.49
CA LEU A 60 10.13 -2.28 -15.00
C LEU A 60 10.72 -3.67 -14.73
N ASN A 61 11.36 -3.85 -13.56
CA ASN A 61 12.04 -5.09 -13.21
C ASN A 61 11.15 -5.93 -12.29
N ALA A 62 10.51 -6.97 -12.84
CA ALA A 62 9.61 -7.87 -12.10
C ALA A 62 10.27 -8.54 -10.87
N ARG A 63 11.57 -8.85 -10.94
CA ARG A 63 12.29 -9.47 -9.81
C ARG A 63 12.42 -8.49 -8.66
N LEU A 64 12.82 -7.26 -8.95
CA LEU A 64 12.93 -6.21 -7.93
C LEU A 64 11.56 -5.88 -7.33
N LEU A 65 10.52 -5.81 -8.18
CA LEU A 65 9.15 -5.57 -7.73
C LEU A 65 8.63 -6.71 -6.84
N THR A 66 9.00 -7.96 -7.13
CA THR A 66 8.69 -9.12 -6.28
C THR A 66 9.40 -9.05 -4.92
N VAL A 67 10.65 -8.59 -4.88
CA VAL A 67 11.37 -8.38 -3.62
C VAL A 67 10.68 -7.30 -2.79
N VAL A 68 10.34 -6.16 -3.40
CA VAL A 68 9.60 -5.07 -2.74
C VAL A 68 8.23 -5.55 -2.25
N PHE A 69 7.54 -6.39 -3.02
CA PHE A 69 6.26 -6.98 -2.64
C PHE A 69 6.37 -7.81 -1.36
N TRP A 70 7.32 -8.75 -1.29
CA TRP A 70 7.51 -9.55 -0.08
C TRP A 70 7.94 -8.72 1.12
N PHE A 71 8.79 -7.72 0.91
CA PHE A 71 9.17 -6.78 1.94
C PHE A 71 7.95 -6.00 2.48
N SER A 72 7.07 -5.55 1.58
CA SER A 72 5.81 -4.88 1.92
C SER A 72 4.83 -5.81 2.66
N VAL A 73 4.76 -7.09 2.29
CA VAL A 73 3.95 -8.10 3.00
C VAL A 73 4.44 -8.29 4.44
N VAL A 74 5.75 -8.41 4.65
CA VAL A 74 6.33 -8.53 5.99
C VAL A 74 6.02 -7.28 6.82
N HIS A 75 6.17 -6.09 6.24
CA HIS A 75 5.82 -4.83 6.90
C HIS A 75 4.33 -4.78 7.28
N PHE A 76 3.43 -5.14 6.36
CA PHE A 76 2.00 -5.18 6.61
C PHE A 76 1.61 -6.15 7.74
N VAL A 77 2.21 -7.35 7.76
CA VAL A 77 1.99 -8.33 8.83
C VAL A 77 2.48 -7.79 10.18
N PHE A 78 3.65 -7.16 10.22
CA PHE A 78 4.17 -6.53 11.43
C PHE A 78 3.23 -5.43 11.94
N LEU A 79 2.70 -4.61 11.03
CA LEU A 79 1.73 -3.56 11.36
C LEU A 79 0.43 -4.16 11.92
N CYS A 80 -0.10 -5.22 11.31
CA CYS A 80 -1.27 -5.94 11.83
C CYS A 80 -1.03 -6.52 13.24
N ILE A 81 0.13 -7.10 13.48
CA ILE A 81 0.52 -7.63 14.80
C ILE A 81 0.61 -6.49 15.82
N ALA A 82 1.25 -5.38 15.47
CA ALA A 82 1.37 -4.22 16.35
C ALA A 82 -0.01 -3.67 16.75
N VAL A 83 -0.92 -3.51 15.78
CA VAL A 83 -2.31 -3.09 16.03
C VAL A 83 -3.03 -4.07 16.96
N LEU A 84 -2.89 -5.38 16.71
CA LEU A 84 -3.51 -6.41 17.54
C LEU A 84 -2.98 -6.35 18.99
N LEU A 85 -1.67 -6.18 19.18
CA LEU A 85 -1.07 -6.04 20.50
C LEU A 85 -1.59 -4.80 21.22
N VAL A 86 -1.71 -3.65 20.55
CA VAL A 86 -2.30 -2.43 21.13
C VAL A 86 -3.74 -2.69 21.57
N ILE A 87 -4.56 -3.33 20.74
CA ILE A 87 -5.94 -3.68 21.10
C ILE A 87 -5.98 -4.60 22.33
N LEU A 88 -5.13 -5.62 22.38
CA LEU A 88 -5.05 -6.55 23.51
C LEU A 88 -4.61 -5.85 24.80
N VAL A 89 -3.61 -4.96 24.74
CA VAL A 89 -3.14 -4.18 25.89
C VAL A 89 -4.25 -3.25 26.38
N VAL A 90 -4.92 -2.53 25.47
CA VAL A 90 -6.03 -1.64 25.81
C VAL A 90 -7.17 -2.44 26.45
N ALA A 91 -7.52 -3.60 25.91
CA ALA A 91 -8.56 -4.47 26.46
C ALA A 91 -8.18 -5.05 27.84
N ALA A 92 -6.90 -5.28 28.10
CA ALA A 92 -6.41 -5.80 29.38
C ALA A 92 -6.31 -4.71 30.47
N VAL A 93 -6.01 -3.47 30.08
CA VAL A 93 -5.81 -2.34 31.00
C VAL A 93 -7.13 -1.63 31.33
N LEU A 94 -8.06 -1.56 30.38
CA LEU A 94 -9.36 -0.91 30.61
C LEU A 94 -10.22 -1.76 31.54
N PRO A 95 -10.70 -1.21 32.68
CA PRO A 95 -11.66 -1.92 33.51
C PRO A 95 -12.94 -2.19 32.71
N PRO A 96 -13.59 -3.36 32.90
CA PRO A 96 -14.84 -3.68 32.20
C PRO A 96 -16.01 -2.79 32.63
N THR A 97 -15.83 -1.96 33.66
CA THR A 97 -16.85 -1.04 34.15
C THR A 97 -16.82 0.26 33.35
N PRO A 98 -17.95 0.72 32.80
CA PRO A 98 -18.03 2.02 32.16
C PRO A 98 -17.71 3.09 33.20
N GLN A 99 -16.50 3.66 33.12
CA GLN A 99 -16.19 4.86 33.88
C GLN A 99 -16.98 6.02 33.27
N PRO A 100 -17.63 6.86 34.09
CA PRO A 100 -18.29 8.05 33.58
C PRO A 100 -17.24 8.92 32.89
N LEU A 101 -17.42 9.20 31.59
CA LEU A 101 -16.50 10.04 30.82
C LEU A 101 -16.30 11.37 31.56
N GLY A 102 -15.07 11.63 31.98
CA GLY A 102 -14.71 12.91 32.55
C GLY A 102 -14.74 13.99 31.47
N PRO A 103 -14.96 15.28 31.83
CA PRO A 103 -14.98 16.40 30.89
C PRO A 103 -13.62 16.71 30.21
N GLY A 104 -12.64 15.81 30.30
CA GLY A 104 -11.33 15.89 29.63
C GLY A 104 -10.92 14.62 28.88
N ASP A 105 -11.81 13.62 28.77
CA ASP A 105 -11.49 12.39 28.06
C ASP A 105 -11.50 12.64 26.55
N ASN A 106 -10.32 12.60 25.94
CA ASN A 106 -10.11 12.78 24.50
C ASN A 106 -10.59 11.57 23.68
N VAL A 107 -11.79 11.05 23.95
CA VAL A 107 -12.39 9.92 23.24
C VAL A 107 -12.47 10.21 21.74
N ALA A 108 -12.75 11.46 21.36
CA ALA A 108 -12.71 11.89 19.97
C ALA A 108 -11.33 11.68 19.33
N LEU A 109 -10.24 12.04 20.03
CA LEU A 109 -8.87 11.85 19.53
C LEU A 109 -8.53 10.37 19.38
N GLN A 110 -8.96 9.54 20.34
CA GLN A 110 -8.75 8.09 20.28
C GLN A 110 -9.50 7.44 19.11
N VAL A 111 -10.77 7.81 18.89
CA VAL A 111 -11.56 7.32 17.76
C VAL A 111 -10.95 7.75 16.43
N VAL A 112 -10.52 9.02 16.32
CA VAL A 112 -9.84 9.52 15.11
C VAL A 112 -8.54 8.77 14.85
N SER A 113 -7.72 8.53 15.89
CA SER A 113 -6.48 7.78 15.77
C SER A 113 -6.72 6.34 15.29
N MET A 114 -7.72 5.64 15.85
CA MET A 114 -8.09 4.29 15.42
C MET A 114 -8.61 4.26 13.97
N LEU A 115 -9.38 5.28 13.57
CA LEU A 115 -9.88 5.40 12.20
C LEU A 115 -8.74 5.63 11.20
N VAL A 116 -7.78 6.50 11.53
CA VAL A 116 -6.59 6.75 10.69
C VAL A 116 -5.78 5.47 10.53
N LEU A 117 -5.54 4.73 11.62
CA LEU A 117 -4.82 3.46 11.58
C LEU A 117 -5.52 2.42 10.70
N ALA A 118 -6.84 2.30 10.80
CA ALA A 118 -7.63 1.42 9.94
C ALA A 118 -7.52 1.82 8.45
N ILE A 119 -7.54 3.12 8.14
CA ILE A 119 -7.37 3.61 6.77
C ILE A 119 -5.97 3.28 6.23
N LEU A 120 -4.92 3.43 7.05
CA LEU A 120 -3.55 3.08 6.65
C LEU A 120 -3.42 1.57 6.33
N ILE A 121 -4.00 0.70 7.15
CA ILE A 121 -4.05 -0.76 6.88
C ILE A 121 -4.73 -1.05 5.55
N LEU A 122 -5.85 -0.38 5.26
CA LEU A 122 -6.57 -0.54 4.00
C LEU A 122 -5.76 -0.04 2.80
N ILE A 123 -5.03 1.06 2.96
CA ILE A 123 -4.11 1.58 1.94
C ILE A 123 -3.00 0.58 1.67
N ASP A 124 -2.33 0.03 2.69
CA ASP A 124 -1.26 -0.95 2.50
C ASP A 124 -1.76 -2.22 1.81
N LEU A 125 -2.92 -2.72 2.22
CA LEU A 125 -3.57 -3.85 1.57
C LEU A 125 -3.86 -3.53 0.09
N TYR A 126 -4.34 -2.32 -0.20
CA TYR A 126 -4.56 -1.87 -1.57
C TYR A 126 -3.25 -1.82 -2.38
N VAL A 127 -2.17 -1.28 -1.81
CA VAL A 127 -0.83 -1.26 -2.43
C VAL A 127 -0.36 -2.67 -2.77
N LEU A 128 -0.52 -3.63 -1.86
CA LEU A 128 -0.15 -5.03 -2.10
C LEU A 128 -0.95 -5.64 -3.27
N LEU A 129 -2.24 -5.37 -3.35
CA LEU A 129 -3.09 -5.86 -4.43
C LEU A 129 -2.71 -5.26 -5.80
N VAL A 130 -2.46 -3.95 -5.85
CA VAL A 130 -2.05 -3.25 -7.06
C VAL A 130 -0.66 -3.72 -7.50
N MET A 131 0.29 -3.84 -6.57
CA MET A 131 1.65 -4.31 -6.85
C MET A 131 1.66 -5.74 -7.40
N ARG A 132 0.87 -6.64 -6.80
CA ARG A 132 0.70 -8.01 -7.31
C ARG A 132 0.16 -8.03 -8.74
N SER A 133 -0.76 -7.11 -9.05
CA SER A 133 -1.33 -6.99 -10.39
C SER A 133 -0.28 -6.48 -11.38
N LEU A 134 0.53 -5.49 -10.99
CA LEU A 134 1.61 -4.95 -11.81
C LEU A 134 2.70 -6.00 -12.10
N ILE A 135 3.09 -6.79 -11.10
CA ILE A 135 4.05 -7.89 -11.28
C ILE A 135 3.58 -8.83 -12.39
N LYS A 136 2.31 -9.27 -12.34
CA LYS A 136 1.75 -10.17 -13.36
C LYS A 136 1.73 -9.56 -14.77
N VAL A 137 1.44 -8.25 -14.87
CA VAL A 137 1.45 -7.54 -16.17
C VAL A 137 2.86 -7.46 -16.73
N ILE A 138 3.85 -7.11 -15.90
CA ILE A 138 5.26 -7.05 -16.33
C ILE A 138 5.78 -8.44 -16.69
N GLU A 139 5.45 -9.49 -15.94
CA GLU A 139 5.79 -10.87 -16.27
C GLU A 139 5.14 -11.37 -17.56
N ALA A 140 3.98 -10.81 -17.94
CA ALA A 140 3.34 -11.06 -19.22
C ALA A 140 4.00 -10.29 -20.40
N GLY A 141 4.98 -9.43 -20.13
CA GLY A 141 5.64 -8.59 -21.12
C GLY A 141 5.01 -7.22 -21.33
N GLY A 142 4.04 -6.83 -20.50
CA GLY A 142 3.40 -5.53 -20.52
C GLY A 142 4.17 -4.47 -19.74
N THR A 143 3.84 -3.20 -19.98
CA THR A 143 4.49 -2.04 -19.34
C THR A 143 3.72 -1.51 -18.13
N GLY A 144 2.47 -1.93 -17.95
CA GLY A 144 1.56 -1.38 -16.94
C GLY A 144 0.91 -0.03 -17.33
N GLU A 145 1.15 0.44 -18.56
CA GLU A 145 0.46 1.60 -19.15
C GLU A 145 -0.73 1.18 -20.00
N GLU A 146 -0.61 0.01 -20.61
CA GLU A 146 -1.66 -0.72 -21.29
C GLU A 146 -2.77 -0.97 -20.27
N LYS A 147 -3.95 -0.37 -20.43
CA LYS A 147 -5.11 -0.55 -19.52
C LYS A 147 -5.73 -1.96 -19.66
N LEU A 148 -4.88 -2.97 -19.74
CA LEU A 148 -5.15 -4.35 -20.07
C LEU A 148 -4.79 -5.23 -18.87
N THR A 149 -5.46 -6.38 -18.76
CA THR A 149 -5.06 -7.38 -17.77
C THR A 149 -3.89 -8.22 -18.30
N ALA A 150 -3.19 -8.91 -17.39
CA ALA A 150 -2.05 -9.75 -17.77
C ALA A 150 -2.43 -10.86 -18.77
N GLU A 151 -3.66 -11.36 -18.70
CA GLU A 151 -4.20 -12.35 -19.63
C GLU A 151 -4.37 -11.76 -21.04
N GLU A 152 -4.85 -10.53 -21.15
CA GLU A 152 -5.04 -9.87 -22.44
C GLU A 152 -3.71 -9.52 -23.11
N VAL A 153 -2.71 -9.12 -22.32
CA VAL A 153 -1.34 -8.92 -22.79
C VAL A 153 -0.77 -10.22 -23.33
N LYS A 154 -1.01 -11.35 -22.65
CA LYS A 154 -0.59 -12.69 -23.13
C LYS A 154 -1.31 -13.11 -24.41
N GLU A 155 -2.57 -12.73 -24.58
CA GLU A 155 -3.34 -12.94 -25.81
C GLU A 155 -2.88 -12.05 -26.97
N GLY A 156 -1.95 -11.12 -26.74
CA GLY A 156 -1.43 -10.21 -27.76
C GLY A 156 -2.38 -9.06 -28.11
N LYS A 157 -3.50 -8.91 -27.39
CA LYS A 157 -4.40 -7.76 -27.54
C LYS A 157 -3.61 -6.51 -27.17
N GLY A 158 -3.37 -5.62 -28.14
CA GLY A 158 -2.58 -4.40 -27.96
C GLY A 158 -1.37 -4.27 -28.89
N LYS A 159 -0.92 -5.34 -29.55
CA LYS A 159 0.13 -5.25 -30.59
C LYS A 159 -0.38 -4.73 -31.94
N ASP A 160 -1.67 -4.86 -32.21
CA ASP A 160 -2.24 -4.61 -33.55
C ASP A 160 -2.71 -3.16 -33.78
N GLU A 161 -2.96 -2.36 -32.72
CA GLU A 161 -3.47 -0.98 -32.88
C GLU A 161 -2.39 0.08 -33.16
N ASN A 162 -1.11 -0.28 -33.06
CA ASN A 162 0.03 0.61 -33.37
C ASN A 162 0.89 0.11 -34.54
N ALA A 163 0.37 -0.80 -35.37
CA ALA A 163 1.01 -1.06 -36.65
C ALA A 163 1.08 0.26 -37.42
N PRO A 164 2.26 0.75 -37.82
CA PRO A 164 2.36 1.98 -38.59
C PRO A 164 1.52 1.79 -39.86
N LEU A 165 0.66 2.77 -40.15
CA LEU A 165 0.11 2.93 -41.50
C LEU A 165 1.32 3.11 -42.43
N VAL A 166 1.73 2.01 -43.08
CA VAL A 166 2.68 2.03 -44.20
C VAL A 166 1.94 2.50 -45.44
#